data_AF-A0A285UPM4-F1
#
_entry.id   AF-A0A285UPM4-F1
#
_cell.length_a   1.000
_cell.length_b   1.000
_cell.length_c   1.000
_cell.angle_alpha   90.00
_cell.angle_beta   90.00
_cell.angle_gamma   90.00
#
_symmetry.space_group_name_H-M   'P 1'
#
loop_
_entity.id
_entity.type
_entity.pdbx_description
1 polymer ?
#
loop_
_entity_poly.entity_id
_entity_poly.type
_entity_poly.pdbx_seq_one_letter_code
_entity_poly.pdbx_strand_id
1 'polypeptide(L)' 'MKNVRELFSELDDWKAYTPASTMSSIAKLNHISSLEREIKNRIDVEDYKDYILSKEGNRSLES' A
#
# COMPACT_ATOMS: atom_id res chain seq x y z
N MET A 1 8.96 -3.61 -9.16
CA MET A 1 7.81 -3.27 -8.30
C MET A 1 8.32 -3.09 -6.90
N LYS A 2 8.00 -1.98 -6.23
CA LYS A 2 8.29 -1.81 -4.78
C LYS A 2 7.45 -2.80 -3.97
N ASN A 3 7.88 -3.25 -2.82
CA ASN A 3 7.07 -4.00 -1.84
C ASN A 3 6.36 -3.04 -0.85
N VAL A 4 5.48 -3.57 0.02
CA VAL A 4 4.70 -2.74 0.96
C VAL A 4 5.59 -1.91 1.89
N ARG A 5 6.71 -2.48 2.37
CA ARG A 5 7.66 -1.77 3.25
C ARG A 5 8.37 -0.62 2.53
N GLU A 6 8.73 -0.83 1.27
CA GLU A 6 9.32 0.22 0.44
C GLU A 6 8.32 1.35 0.14
N LEU A 7 7.04 1.04 -0.02
CA LEU A 7 5.99 2.05 -0.18
C LEU A 7 5.77 2.86 1.10
N PHE A 8 5.79 2.23 2.27
CA PHE A 8 5.72 2.96 3.55
C PHE A 8 6.94 3.85 3.77
N SER A 9 8.14 3.36 3.44
CA SER A 9 9.37 4.16 3.58
C SER A 9 9.31 5.41 2.67
N GLU A 10 8.84 5.25 1.44
CA GLU A 10 8.64 6.38 0.53
C GLU A 10 7.56 7.34 1.04
N LEU A 11 6.47 6.84 1.61
CA LEU A 11 5.42 7.67 2.18
C LEU A 11 5.97 8.55 3.33
N ASP A 12 6.83 7.99 4.18
CA ASP A 12 7.47 8.71 5.28
C ASP A 12 8.42 9.80 4.76
N ASP A 13 9.23 9.49 3.74
CA ASP A 13 10.11 10.47 3.08
C ASP A 13 9.30 11.65 2.52
N TRP A 14 8.20 11.37 1.83
CA TRP A 14 7.34 12.41 1.26
C TRP A 14 6.60 13.21 2.33
N LYS A 15 6.22 12.59 3.45
CA LYS A 15 5.63 13.31 4.59
C LYS A 15 6.64 14.30 5.20
N ALA A 16 7.90 13.89 5.34
CA ALA A 16 8.99 14.73 5.84
C ALA A 16 9.44 15.83 4.87
N TYR A 17 9.29 15.61 3.56
CA TYR A 17 9.67 16.59 2.54
C TYR A 17 8.94 17.92 2.69
N THR A 18 9.66 19.04 2.73
CA THR A 18 9.06 20.39 2.81
C THR A 18 9.08 21.05 1.43
N PRO A 19 7.92 21.25 0.78
CA PRO A 19 7.83 21.87 -0.54
C PRO A 19 8.17 23.37 -0.51
N ALA A 20 8.85 23.85 -1.55
CA ALA A 20 9.30 25.24 -1.67
C ALA A 20 8.27 26.18 -2.35
N SER A 21 7.23 25.63 -2.97
CA SER A 21 6.20 26.37 -3.71
C SER A 21 4.84 25.69 -3.62
N THR A 22 3.76 26.44 -3.86
CA THR A 22 2.39 25.91 -3.91
C THR A 22 2.26 24.74 -4.88
N MET A 23 2.89 24.83 -6.06
CA MET A 23 2.85 23.75 -7.05
C MET A 23 3.54 22.48 -6.53
N SER A 24 4.69 22.63 -5.86
CA SER A 24 5.37 21.49 -5.23
C SER A 24 4.58 20.90 -4.05
N SER A 25 3.80 21.71 -3.33
CA SER A 25 2.88 21.23 -2.29
C SER A 25 1.76 20.38 -2.87
N ILE A 26 1.17 20.82 -4.00
CA ILE A 26 0.13 20.04 -4.71
C ILE A 26 0.72 18.72 -5.22
N ALA A 27 1.92 18.76 -5.81
CA ALA A 27 2.60 17.55 -6.28
C ALA A 27 2.86 16.56 -5.13
N LYS A 28 3.34 17.05 -3.98
CA LYS A 28 3.52 16.25 -2.75
C LYS A 28 2.22 15.58 -2.32
N LEU A 29 1.12 16.33 -2.24
CA LEU A 29 -0.18 15.79 -1.81
C LEU A 29 -0.71 14.72 -2.76
N ASN A 30 -0.59 14.94 -4.07
CA ASN A 30 -0.99 13.97 -5.08
C ASN A 30 -0.17 12.68 -4.98
N HIS A 31 1.14 12.81 -4.77
CA HIS A 31 2.03 11.66 -4.65
C HIS A 31 1.72 10.84 -3.39
N ILE A 32 1.56 11.50 -2.25
CA ILE A 32 1.14 10.88 -0.99
C ILE A 32 -0.18 10.11 -1.16
N SER A 33 -1.19 10.73 -1.78
CA SER A 33 -2.48 10.06 -2.01
C SER A 33 -2.36 8.83 -2.90
N SER A 34 -1.50 8.88 -3.92
CA SER A 34 -1.23 7.72 -4.78
C SER A 34 -0.56 6.57 -4.02
N LEU A 35 0.43 6.88 -3.17
CA LEU A 35 1.11 5.90 -2.32
C LEU A 35 0.15 5.26 -1.32
N GLU A 36 -0.68 6.06 -0.63
CA GLU A 36 -1.66 5.55 0.33
C GLU A 36 -2.67 4.61 -0.34
N ARG A 37 -3.13 4.94 -1.56
CA ARG A 37 -4.01 4.06 -2.34
C ARG A 37 -3.31 2.77 -2.76
N GLU A 38 -2.06 2.84 -3.20
CA GLU A 38 -1.31 1.66 -3.60
C GLU A 38 -1.04 0.73 -2.42
N ILE A 39 -0.67 1.27 -1.26
CA ILE A 39 -0.50 0.53 -0.01
C ILE A 39 -1.80 -0.18 0.36
N LYS A 40 -2.92 0.55 0.39
CA LYS A 40 -4.22 -0.01 0.73
C LYS A 40 -4.60 -1.17 -0.19
N ASN A 41 -4.50 -0.97 -1.50
CA ASN A 41 -4.85 -2.00 -2.47
C ASN A 41 -4.01 -3.28 -2.31
N ARG A 42 -2.75 -3.15 -1.88
CA ARG A 42 -1.87 -4.30 -1.66
C ARG A 42 -2.18 -5.05 -0.38
N ILE A 43 -2.43 -4.31 0.71
CA ILE A 43 -2.86 -4.90 1.99
C ILE A 43 -4.18 -5.64 1.78
N ASP A 44 -5.16 -5.01 1.10
CA ASP A 44 -6.43 -5.65 0.78
C ASP A 44 -6.22 -6.96 0.01
N VAL A 45 -5.35 -6.98 -1.02
CA VAL A 45 -5.04 -8.20 -1.79
C VAL A 45 -4.33 -9.27 -0.95
N GLU A 46 -3.36 -8.90 -0.10
CA GLU A 46 -2.68 -9.84 0.79
C GLU A 46 -3.65 -10.45 1.82
N ASP A 47 -4.51 -9.63 2.42
CA ASP A 47 -5.55 -10.08 3.35
C ASP A 47 -6.58 -11.01 2.67
N TYR A 48 -7.00 -10.69 1.45
CA TYR A 48 -7.89 -11.56 0.66
C TYR A 48 -7.21 -12.87 0.26
N LYS A 49 -5.92 -12.83 -0.09
CA LYS A 49 -5.16 -14.02 -0.44
C LYS A 49 -5.06 -14.98 0.75
N ASP A 50 -4.74 -14.46 1.93
CA ASP A 50 -4.66 -15.25 3.15
C ASP A 50 -6.03 -15.83 3.53
N TYR A 51 -7.11 -15.04 3.37
CA TYR A 51 -8.48 -15.54 3.54
C TYR A 51 -8.80 -16.69 2.58
N ILE A 52 -8.52 -16.56 1.29
CA ILE A 52 -8.76 -17.62 0.30
C ILE A 52 -7.95 -18.87 0.64
N LEU A 53 -6.65 -18.73 0.92
CA LEU A 53 -5.78 -19.85 1.28
C LEU A 53 -6.25 -20.56 2.57
N SER A 54 -6.75 -19.81 3.56
CA SER A 54 -7.33 -20.37 4.78
C SER A 54 -8.60 -21.19 4.54
N LYS A 55 -9.37 -20.83 3.50
CA LYS A 55 -10.62 -21.52 3.12
C LYS A 55 -10.36 -22.71 2.20
N GLU A 56 -9.42 -22.60 1.26
CA GLU A 56 -9.05 -23.69 0.37
C GLU A 56 -8.26 -24.79 1.09
N GLY A 57 -7.35 -24.43 2.01
CA GLY A 57 -6.64 -25.39 2.85
C GLY A 57 -7.54 -26.17 3.82
N ASN A 58 -8.73 -25.65 4.15
CA ASN A 58 -9.74 -26.36 4.94
C ASN A 58 -10.61 -27.30 4.10
N ARG A 59 -10.82 -27.02 2.81
CA ARG A 59 -11.62 -27.90 1.93
C ARG A 59 -10.94 -29.23 1.63
N SER A 60 -9.61 -29.27 1.66
CA SER A 60 -8.82 -30.50 1.41
C SER A 60 -8.77 -31.46 2.60
N LEU A 61 -9.25 -31.06 3.79
CA LEU A 61 -9.34 -31.93 4.98
C LEU A 61 -10.75 -32.49 5.22
N GLU A 62 -11.74 -32.04 4.46
CA GLU A 62 -13.13 -32.51 4.53
C GLU A 62 -13.51 -33.49 3.40
N SER A 63 -12.53 -33.99 2.63
CA SER A 63 -12.72 -34.93 1.52
C SER A 63 -12.30 -36.36 1.85
#